data_AF-A0A350DB30-F1
#
_entry.id   AF-A0A350DB30-F1
#
_cell.length_a   1.000
_cell.length_b   1.000
_cell.length_c   1.000
_cell.angle_alpha   90.00
_cell.angle_beta   90.00
_cell.angle_gamma   90.00
#
_symmetry.space_group_name_H-M   'P 1'
#
loop_
_entity.id
_entity.type
_entity.pdbx_description
1 polymer ?
#
loop_
_entity_poly.entity_id
_entity_poly.type
_entity_poly.pdbx_seq_one_letter_code
_entity_poly.pdbx_strand_id
1 'polypeptide(L)'
;DIANAISIEYGHWLGDAFASGGANGYDHKKMGITARGAWESVKRHFRNLGVNTQQDLFTVVGIGDMAGDVFGNGMLLSDKIQLVGAFNHLHIFVDPNPDAAAAFAERKRLFNLPRSSWEDYSSELISQGGGVFSRSAKSITITPEMQQVFGIEETRLSPNDLIRAMLKAKVDLIWNGGIGTYVKSSEETDADVGDKANDALRINGKELNCRVVGEGGNLGLTQRGRMEAAANGVRVYTDFIDNAGGVNCSDHEVNIKILIDEVVKRGDMTDKQRNQLLADMTEEVADLVILDNYRQTQALDLSEILSHQGMGPYRRFISELESAGQIDRELEFLPADDVLKERASNNQGMRLPELSVLISYAKSTLKGDLINSDVPDDLYIHRHLERLFPAVLT
;
A
#
# COMPACT_ATOMS: atom_id res chain seq x y z
N ASP A 1 -17.58 -13.22 -12.78
CA ASP A 1 -18.67 -12.55 -12.05
C ASP A 1 -19.63 -13.55 -11.39
N ILE A 2 -19.10 -14.53 -10.64
CA ILE A 2 -19.90 -15.65 -10.10
C ILE A 2 -20.74 -15.20 -8.90
N ALA A 3 -20.16 -14.40 -8.00
CA ALA A 3 -20.86 -13.93 -6.80
C ALA A 3 -22.12 -13.10 -7.13
N ASN A 4 -22.01 -12.18 -8.10
CA ASN A 4 -23.16 -11.38 -8.55
C ASN A 4 -24.19 -12.24 -9.30
N ALA A 5 -23.77 -13.23 -10.09
CA ALA A 5 -24.69 -14.17 -10.73
C ALA A 5 -25.51 -14.95 -9.69
N ILE A 6 -24.88 -15.43 -8.61
CA ILE A 6 -25.56 -16.10 -7.49
C ILE A 6 -26.49 -15.12 -6.77
N SER A 7 -26.04 -13.90 -6.48
CA SER A 7 -26.89 -12.86 -5.86
C SER A 7 -28.18 -12.63 -6.65
N ILE A 8 -28.09 -12.53 -7.98
CA ILE A 8 -29.24 -12.38 -8.88
C ILE A 8 -30.12 -13.63 -8.89
N GLU A 9 -29.53 -14.83 -9.01
CA GLU A 9 -30.25 -16.11 -9.02
C GLU A 9 -31.13 -16.30 -7.77
N TYR A 10 -30.62 -15.90 -6.60
CA TYR A 10 -31.32 -16.00 -5.33
C TYR A 10 -32.22 -14.79 -5.02
N GLY A 11 -32.31 -13.80 -5.93
CA GLY A 11 -33.12 -12.60 -5.73
C GLY A 11 -32.64 -11.71 -4.59
N HIS A 12 -31.34 -11.75 -4.28
CA HIS A 12 -30.75 -10.91 -3.24
C HIS A 12 -30.86 -9.42 -3.64
N TRP A 13 -31.20 -8.56 -2.68
CA TRP A 13 -31.58 -7.16 -2.95
C TRP A 13 -30.45 -6.32 -3.57
N LEU A 14 -29.20 -6.68 -3.31
CA LEU A 14 -28.00 -6.04 -3.88
C LEU A 14 -27.76 -6.39 -5.36
N GLY A 15 -28.37 -7.44 -5.93
CA GLY A 15 -28.15 -7.78 -7.33
C GLY A 15 -26.66 -7.88 -7.71
N ASP A 16 -26.22 -7.12 -8.71
CA ASP A 16 -24.82 -7.05 -9.15
C ASP A 16 -23.93 -6.03 -8.39
N ALA A 17 -24.48 -5.43 -7.33
CA ALA A 17 -23.74 -4.67 -6.32
C ALA A 17 -23.28 -5.58 -5.16
N PHE A 18 -23.59 -6.87 -5.18
CA PHE A 18 -23.23 -7.80 -4.10
C PHE A 18 -21.72 -7.98 -3.97
N ALA A 19 -21.00 -7.99 -5.09
CA ALA A 19 -19.55 -7.97 -5.15
C ALA A 19 -19.06 -6.89 -6.13
N SER A 20 -18.15 -6.03 -5.67
CA SER A 20 -17.47 -5.01 -6.49
C SER A 20 -16.46 -5.62 -7.46
N GLY A 21 -16.01 -4.86 -8.46
CA GLY A 21 -15.03 -5.33 -9.45
C GLY A 21 -15.58 -6.42 -10.38
N GLY A 22 -16.92 -6.50 -10.50
CA GLY A 22 -17.62 -7.38 -11.41
C GLY A 22 -17.48 -6.95 -12.88
N ALA A 23 -18.18 -7.63 -13.80
CA ALA A 23 -18.04 -7.36 -15.24
C ALA A 23 -18.47 -5.94 -15.64
N ASN A 24 -19.35 -5.32 -14.86
CA ASN A 24 -19.82 -3.93 -15.02
C ASN A 24 -19.34 -3.02 -13.88
N GLY A 25 -18.29 -3.42 -13.16
CA GLY A 25 -17.70 -2.66 -12.05
C GLY A 25 -16.47 -1.85 -12.48
N TYR A 26 -15.82 -1.23 -11.50
CA TYR A 26 -14.58 -0.50 -11.72
C TYR A 26 -13.39 -1.47 -11.80
N ASP A 27 -12.63 -1.40 -12.90
CA ASP A 27 -11.44 -2.23 -13.08
C ASP A 27 -10.26 -1.63 -12.31
N HIS A 28 -10.01 -2.15 -11.11
CA HIS A 28 -8.96 -1.66 -10.21
C HIS A 28 -7.58 -1.68 -10.85
N LYS A 29 -7.28 -2.68 -11.69
CA LYS A 29 -5.98 -2.82 -12.36
C LYS A 29 -5.82 -1.77 -13.45
N LYS A 30 -6.87 -1.58 -14.27
CA LYS A 30 -6.88 -0.55 -15.32
C LYS A 30 -6.81 0.86 -14.73
N MET A 31 -7.49 1.09 -13.61
CA MET A 31 -7.43 2.36 -12.88
C MET A 31 -6.11 2.54 -12.13
N GLY A 32 -5.43 1.44 -11.83
CA GLY A 32 -4.26 1.40 -10.94
C GLY A 32 -4.57 1.89 -9.53
N ILE A 33 -5.83 1.79 -9.08
CA ILE A 33 -6.33 2.58 -7.95
C ILE A 33 -5.66 2.22 -6.62
N THR A 34 -5.35 0.94 -6.40
CA THR A 34 -4.60 0.47 -5.24
C THR A 34 -3.19 1.07 -5.20
N ALA A 35 -2.48 1.02 -6.34
CA ALA A 35 -1.13 1.58 -6.43
C ALA A 35 -1.14 3.11 -6.30
N ARG A 36 -2.09 3.80 -6.93
CA ARG A 36 -2.28 5.25 -6.82
C ARG A 36 -2.54 5.65 -5.36
N GLY A 37 -3.41 4.93 -4.66
CA GLY A 37 -3.71 5.15 -3.24
C GLY A 37 -2.47 4.98 -2.35
N ALA A 38 -1.75 3.88 -2.50
CA ALA A 38 -0.50 3.62 -1.77
C ALA A 38 0.59 4.66 -2.10
N TRP A 39 0.60 5.20 -3.31
CA TRP A 39 1.54 6.24 -3.70
C TRP A 39 1.26 7.59 -3.01
N GLU A 40 0.03 7.85 -2.54
CA GLU A 40 -0.23 9.02 -1.69
C GLU A 40 0.53 8.92 -0.36
N SER A 41 0.61 7.72 0.23
CA SER A 41 1.45 7.47 1.41
C SER A 41 2.93 7.69 1.12
N VAL A 42 3.43 7.15 0.00
CA VAL A 42 4.82 7.36 -0.45
C VAL A 42 5.12 8.86 -0.60
N LYS A 43 4.27 9.60 -1.31
CA LYS A 43 4.40 11.06 -1.46
C LYS A 43 4.38 11.78 -0.11
N ARG A 44 3.52 11.34 0.82
CA ARG A 44 3.43 11.91 2.17
C ARG A 44 4.73 11.72 2.95
N HIS A 45 5.25 10.50 2.98
CA HIS A 45 6.51 10.19 3.65
C HIS A 45 7.68 10.99 3.10
N PHE A 46 7.85 11.03 1.77
CA PHE A 46 8.93 11.80 1.14
C PHE A 46 8.79 13.31 1.33
N ARG A 47 7.57 13.85 1.39
CA ARG A 47 7.33 15.27 1.70
C ARG A 47 7.93 15.65 3.06
N ASN A 48 7.80 14.80 4.08
CA ASN A 48 8.42 15.04 5.40
C ASN A 48 9.94 14.97 5.38
N LEU A 49 10.51 14.35 4.34
CA LEU A 49 11.95 14.24 4.14
C LEU A 49 12.50 15.28 3.16
N GLY A 50 11.67 16.25 2.73
CA GLY A 50 12.06 17.30 1.80
C GLY A 50 12.33 16.83 0.37
N VAL A 51 11.81 15.66 -0.02
CA VAL A 51 11.96 15.10 -1.37
C VAL A 51 10.61 15.11 -2.07
N ASN A 52 10.59 15.62 -3.30
CA ASN A 52 9.42 15.56 -4.16
C ASN A 52 9.59 14.42 -5.17
N THR A 53 8.90 13.31 -4.95
CA THR A 53 8.98 12.12 -5.83
C THR A 53 8.52 12.36 -7.27
N GLN A 54 7.96 13.52 -7.57
CA GLN A 54 7.54 13.91 -8.92
C GLN A 54 8.57 14.80 -9.63
N GLN A 55 9.64 15.21 -8.95
CA GLN A 55 10.66 16.14 -9.48
C GLN A 55 12.09 15.68 -9.22
N ASP A 56 12.34 15.10 -8.04
CA ASP A 56 13.66 14.67 -7.60
C ASP A 56 13.87 13.18 -7.90
N LEU A 57 15.10 12.82 -8.30
CA LEU A 57 15.50 11.42 -8.46
C LEU A 57 15.60 10.73 -7.10
N PHE A 58 15.16 9.46 -7.05
CA PHE A 58 15.24 8.64 -5.84
C PHE A 58 15.36 7.16 -6.18
N THR A 59 16.12 6.44 -5.36
CA THR A 59 16.43 5.01 -5.55
C THR A 59 15.32 4.12 -4.99
N VAL A 60 15.01 3.05 -5.73
CA VAL A 60 13.94 2.11 -5.37
C VAL A 60 14.44 0.67 -5.43
N VAL A 61 14.13 -0.11 -4.40
CA VAL A 61 14.11 -1.57 -4.47
C VAL A 61 12.66 -2.05 -4.49
N GLY A 62 12.33 -2.86 -5.49
CA GLY A 62 10.97 -3.32 -5.75
C GLY A 62 10.74 -4.80 -5.41
N ILE A 63 9.57 -5.11 -4.88
CA ILE A 63 9.09 -6.48 -4.69
C ILE A 63 7.92 -6.70 -5.64
N GLY A 64 8.15 -7.39 -6.76
CA GLY A 64 7.15 -7.64 -7.79
C GLY A 64 7.69 -7.62 -9.21
N ASP A 65 6.77 -7.49 -10.16
CA ASP A 65 7.02 -7.56 -11.60
C ASP A 65 6.15 -6.54 -12.35
N MET A 66 6.61 -6.04 -13.50
CA MET A 66 5.86 -5.06 -14.29
C MET A 66 4.52 -5.61 -14.82
N ALA A 67 4.32 -6.93 -14.95
CA ALA A 67 3.00 -7.48 -15.29
C ALA A 67 1.97 -7.39 -14.14
N GLY A 68 2.48 -7.23 -12.90
CA GLY A 68 1.68 -7.16 -11.69
C GLY A 68 0.87 -5.86 -11.61
N ASP A 69 -0.34 -5.94 -11.07
CA ASP A 69 -1.22 -4.79 -10.91
C ASP A 69 -0.56 -3.69 -10.05
N VAL A 70 -0.33 -3.98 -8.77
CA VAL A 70 0.20 -2.99 -7.82
C VAL A 70 1.62 -2.57 -8.18
N PHE A 71 2.49 -3.54 -8.46
CA PHE A 71 3.88 -3.26 -8.79
C PHE A 71 4.01 -2.44 -10.08
N GLY A 72 3.39 -2.90 -11.16
CA GLY A 72 3.49 -2.28 -12.47
C GLY A 72 2.91 -0.87 -12.48
N ASN A 73 1.71 -0.68 -11.92
CA ASN A 73 1.12 0.64 -11.78
C ASN A 73 2.00 1.54 -10.90
N GLY A 74 2.44 1.06 -9.73
CA GLY A 74 3.25 1.85 -8.78
C GLY A 74 4.57 2.34 -9.38
N MET A 75 5.27 1.48 -10.13
CA MET A 75 6.52 1.83 -10.80
C MET A 75 6.36 2.80 -11.98
N LEU A 76 5.12 3.12 -12.38
CA LEU A 76 4.81 4.11 -13.41
C LEU A 76 4.24 5.42 -12.86
N LEU A 77 4.12 5.58 -11.54
CA LEU A 77 3.62 6.81 -10.89
C LEU A 77 4.70 7.89 -10.73
N SER A 78 5.92 7.64 -11.18
CA SER A 78 6.99 8.65 -11.27
C SER A 78 8.05 8.26 -12.30
N ASP A 79 8.38 9.22 -13.19
CA ASP A 79 9.50 9.14 -14.12
C ASP A 79 10.86 9.41 -13.45
N LYS A 80 10.86 9.73 -12.14
CA LYS A 80 12.07 10.00 -11.35
C LYS A 80 12.60 8.78 -10.57
N ILE A 81 11.89 7.67 -10.64
CA ILE A 81 12.30 6.41 -10.02
C ILE A 81 13.59 5.89 -10.66
N GLN A 82 14.61 5.70 -9.84
CA GLN A 82 15.80 4.91 -10.16
C GLN A 82 15.62 3.52 -9.55
N LEU A 83 14.99 2.60 -10.31
CA LEU A 83 14.76 1.22 -9.86
C LEU A 83 16.08 0.44 -9.92
N VAL A 84 16.80 0.40 -8.80
CA VAL A 84 18.13 -0.22 -8.74
C VAL A 84 18.08 -1.74 -8.61
N GLY A 85 16.94 -2.25 -8.14
CA GLY A 85 16.73 -3.67 -7.97
C GLY A 85 15.26 -4.01 -7.87
N ALA A 86 14.86 -5.16 -8.40
CA ALA A 86 13.54 -5.73 -8.16
C ALA A 86 13.60 -7.25 -8.14
N PHE A 87 12.64 -7.90 -7.49
CA PHE A 87 12.55 -9.37 -7.56
C PHE A 87 11.10 -9.84 -7.50
N ASN A 88 10.83 -10.95 -8.19
CA ASN A 88 9.54 -11.64 -8.17
C ASN A 88 9.76 -13.12 -7.78
N HIS A 89 8.84 -14.02 -8.10
CA HIS A 89 8.98 -15.46 -7.79
C HIS A 89 9.97 -16.21 -8.72
N LEU A 90 10.39 -15.62 -9.83
CA LEU A 90 11.25 -16.22 -10.87
C LEU A 90 12.61 -15.53 -11.01
N HIS A 91 12.64 -14.21 -10.91
CA HIS A 91 13.76 -13.38 -11.33
C HIS A 91 14.17 -12.35 -10.27
N ILE A 92 15.43 -11.96 -10.34
CA ILE A 92 16.03 -10.82 -9.65
C ILE A 92 16.56 -9.89 -10.74
N PHE A 93 15.94 -8.72 -10.89
CA PHE A 93 16.37 -7.63 -11.75
C PHE A 93 17.30 -6.72 -10.96
N VAL A 94 18.43 -6.32 -11.57
CA VAL A 94 19.38 -5.39 -10.99
C VAL A 94 19.86 -4.42 -12.06
N ASP A 95 19.77 -3.13 -11.75
CA ASP A 95 20.31 -2.04 -12.56
C ASP A 95 21.06 -1.08 -11.62
N PRO A 96 22.39 -1.18 -11.46
CA PRO A 96 23.11 -0.43 -10.42
C PRO A 96 23.01 1.09 -10.53
N ASN A 97 22.85 1.64 -11.74
CA ASN A 97 22.77 3.07 -12.02
C ASN A 97 21.83 3.36 -13.22
N PRO A 98 20.51 3.21 -13.04
CA PRO A 98 19.55 3.34 -14.13
C PRO A 98 19.43 4.80 -14.60
N ASP A 99 19.36 5.00 -15.91
CA ASP A 99 18.84 6.25 -16.48
C ASP A 99 17.32 6.31 -16.27
N ALA A 100 16.85 7.24 -15.44
CA ALA A 100 15.47 7.25 -15.00
C ALA A 100 14.46 7.40 -16.16
N ALA A 101 14.80 8.20 -17.17
CA ALA A 101 13.90 8.45 -18.31
C ALA A 101 13.81 7.22 -19.24
N ALA A 102 14.96 6.64 -19.62
CA ALA A 102 15.01 5.44 -20.44
C ALA A 102 14.40 4.22 -19.71
N ALA A 103 14.73 4.05 -18.43
CA ALA A 103 14.18 2.97 -17.61
C ALA A 103 12.66 3.14 -17.37
N PHE A 104 12.15 4.37 -17.26
CA PHE A 104 10.70 4.61 -17.20
C PHE A 104 10.01 4.22 -18.50
N ALA A 105 10.56 4.63 -19.66
CA ALA A 105 10.01 4.25 -20.96
C ALA A 105 9.98 2.74 -21.15
N GLU A 106 11.03 2.04 -20.71
CA GLU A 106 11.13 0.59 -20.80
C GLU A 106 10.17 -0.14 -19.86
N ARG A 107 10.07 0.30 -18.60
CA ARG A 107 9.05 -0.21 -17.67
C ARG A 107 7.64 -0.03 -18.22
N LYS A 108 7.35 1.11 -18.85
CA LYS A 108 6.05 1.37 -19.51
C LYS A 108 5.83 0.44 -20.69
N ARG A 109 6.87 0.13 -21.48
CA ARG A 109 6.77 -0.86 -22.57
C ARG A 109 6.42 -2.24 -22.00
N LEU A 110 7.13 -2.70 -20.97
CA LEU A 110 6.88 -3.99 -20.32
C LEU A 110 5.47 -4.10 -19.77
N PHE A 111 5.01 -3.08 -19.03
CA PHE A 111 3.66 -3.04 -18.46
C PHE A 111 2.55 -3.21 -19.51
N ASN A 112 2.77 -2.70 -20.73
CA ASN A 112 1.81 -2.75 -21.83
C ASN A 112 1.87 -4.04 -22.66
N LEU A 113 2.82 -4.95 -22.39
CA LEU A 113 2.85 -6.25 -23.06
C LEU A 113 1.70 -7.14 -22.56
N PRO A 114 1.10 -7.98 -23.43
CA PRO A 114 0.07 -8.93 -23.00
C PRO A 114 0.54 -9.89 -21.89
N ARG A 115 1.83 -10.24 -21.92
CA ARG A 115 2.56 -10.95 -20.88
C ARG A 115 3.98 -10.39 -20.87
N SER A 116 4.53 -10.13 -19.68
CA SER A 116 5.91 -9.70 -19.50
C SER A 116 6.52 -10.39 -18.29
N SER A 117 7.84 -10.37 -18.26
CA SER A 117 8.69 -10.72 -17.14
C SER A 117 9.91 -9.81 -17.15
N TRP A 118 10.73 -9.88 -16.09
CA TRP A 118 12.02 -9.20 -16.08
C TRP A 118 12.96 -9.62 -17.24
N GLU A 119 12.84 -10.84 -17.78
CA GLU A 119 13.63 -11.27 -18.94
C GLU A 119 13.29 -10.52 -20.23
N ASP A 120 12.10 -9.90 -20.30
CA ASP A 120 11.70 -9.09 -21.46
C ASP A 120 12.30 -7.68 -21.41
N TYR A 121 12.92 -7.27 -20.29
CA TYR A 121 13.58 -5.97 -20.15
C TYR A 121 14.81 -5.90 -21.06
N SER A 122 14.93 -4.82 -21.84
CA SER A 122 16.05 -4.62 -22.76
C SER A 122 17.38 -4.55 -22.01
N SER A 123 18.24 -5.55 -22.23
CA SER A 123 19.56 -5.62 -21.59
C SER A 123 20.50 -4.48 -21.99
N GLU A 124 20.25 -3.83 -23.13
CA GLU A 124 20.98 -2.64 -23.58
C GLU A 124 20.74 -1.40 -22.70
N LEU A 125 19.62 -1.38 -21.97
CA LEU A 125 19.25 -0.29 -21.06
C LEU A 125 19.69 -0.55 -19.62
N ILE A 126 20.12 -1.76 -19.30
CA ILE A 126 20.63 -2.10 -17.96
C ILE A 126 22.05 -1.56 -17.85
N SER A 127 22.32 -0.77 -16.81
CA SER A 127 23.65 -0.18 -16.60
C SER A 127 24.72 -1.24 -16.32
N GLN A 128 25.98 -0.83 -16.45
CA GLN A 128 27.13 -1.72 -16.27
C GLN A 128 27.06 -2.45 -14.92
N GLY A 129 27.33 -3.76 -14.97
CA GLY A 129 27.34 -4.62 -13.79
C GLY A 129 25.95 -5.10 -13.36
N GLY A 130 24.87 -4.62 -13.98
CA GLY A 130 23.50 -5.10 -13.78
C GLY A 130 23.15 -6.34 -14.61
N GLY A 131 21.91 -6.80 -14.43
CA GLY A 131 21.34 -7.89 -15.22
C GLY A 131 20.07 -8.45 -14.63
N VAL A 132 19.54 -9.49 -15.30
CA VAL A 132 18.40 -10.28 -14.82
C VAL A 132 18.91 -11.67 -14.47
N PHE A 133 18.66 -12.08 -13.23
CA PHE A 133 19.14 -13.35 -12.68
C PHE A 133 17.98 -14.27 -12.32
N SER A 134 18.14 -15.57 -12.57
CA SER A 134 17.14 -16.56 -12.15
C SER A 134 17.22 -16.82 -10.64
N ARG A 135 16.07 -16.84 -9.96
CA ARG A 135 15.97 -17.27 -8.56
C ARG A 135 16.31 -18.74 -8.34
N SER A 136 16.28 -19.54 -9.40
CA SER A 136 16.67 -20.96 -9.36
C SER A 136 18.18 -21.17 -9.57
N ALA A 137 18.95 -20.10 -9.80
CA ALA A 137 20.40 -20.21 -9.94
C ALA A 137 21.04 -20.70 -8.64
N LYS A 138 22.08 -21.53 -8.74
CA LYS A 138 22.86 -21.96 -7.56
C LYS A 138 23.62 -20.81 -6.93
N SER A 139 24.05 -19.85 -7.76
CA SER A 139 24.84 -18.72 -7.34
C SER A 139 24.87 -17.64 -8.42
N ILE A 140 25.00 -16.38 -7.98
CA ILE A 140 25.10 -15.18 -8.80
C ILE A 140 26.45 -14.54 -8.53
N THR A 141 27.21 -14.23 -9.58
CA THR A 141 28.43 -13.42 -9.48
C THR A 141 28.04 -11.98 -9.18
N ILE A 142 28.60 -11.40 -8.13
CA ILE A 142 28.33 -10.03 -7.72
C ILE A 142 29.41 -9.14 -8.31
N THR A 143 29.00 -8.17 -9.12
CA THR A 143 29.87 -7.20 -9.78
C THR A 143 30.23 -6.06 -8.81
N PRO A 144 31.33 -5.31 -9.04
CA PRO A 144 31.66 -4.15 -8.22
C PRO A 144 30.53 -3.11 -8.13
N GLU A 145 29.76 -2.94 -9.20
CA GLU A 145 28.62 -2.03 -9.26
C GLU A 145 27.46 -2.52 -8.36
N MET A 146 27.19 -3.83 -8.35
CA MET A 146 26.23 -4.45 -7.42
C MET A 146 26.68 -4.33 -5.95
N GLN A 147 27.98 -4.50 -5.70
CA GLN A 147 28.57 -4.31 -4.37
C GLN A 147 28.34 -2.90 -3.85
N GLN A 148 28.56 -1.91 -4.71
CA GLN A 148 28.39 -0.50 -4.37
C GLN A 148 26.93 -0.14 -4.05
N VAL A 149 25.98 -0.54 -4.91
CA VAL A 149 24.57 -0.13 -4.77
C VAL A 149 23.86 -0.83 -3.60
N PHE A 150 24.20 -2.10 -3.33
CA PHE A 150 23.57 -2.88 -2.26
C PHE A 150 24.41 -3.01 -0.98
N GLY A 151 25.63 -2.48 -0.96
CA GLY A 151 26.53 -2.57 0.20
C GLY A 151 26.99 -4.01 0.49
N ILE A 152 27.36 -4.75 -0.56
CA ILE A 152 27.77 -6.16 -0.49
C ILE A 152 29.31 -6.23 -0.56
N GLU A 153 29.92 -7.10 0.25
CA GLU A 153 31.39 -7.33 0.21
C GLU A 153 31.76 -8.58 -0.59
N GLU A 154 30.85 -9.55 -0.66
CA GLU A 154 31.01 -10.81 -1.36
C GLU A 154 31.02 -10.60 -2.87
N THR A 155 31.82 -11.42 -3.58
CA THR A 155 31.86 -11.46 -5.04
C THR A 155 30.92 -12.51 -5.63
N ARG A 156 30.22 -13.26 -4.77
CA ARG A 156 29.33 -14.34 -5.13
C ARG A 156 28.31 -14.60 -4.03
N LEU A 157 27.03 -14.63 -4.37
CA LEU A 157 25.92 -14.91 -3.44
C LEU A 157 24.97 -15.96 -3.99
N SER A 158 24.13 -16.55 -3.13
CA SER A 158 22.92 -17.24 -3.60
C SER A 158 21.84 -16.20 -3.97
N PRO A 159 20.81 -16.57 -4.76
CA PRO A 159 19.70 -15.67 -5.05
C PRO A 159 18.99 -15.12 -3.79
N ASN A 160 18.80 -15.96 -2.76
CA ASN A 160 18.17 -15.52 -1.51
C ASN A 160 19.06 -14.54 -0.75
N ASP A 161 20.38 -14.74 -0.73
CA ASP A 161 21.31 -13.82 -0.08
C ASP A 161 21.38 -12.47 -0.82
N LEU A 162 21.28 -12.48 -2.16
CA LEU A 162 21.18 -11.24 -2.94
C LEU A 162 19.87 -10.49 -2.62
N ILE A 163 18.72 -11.16 -2.57
CA ILE A 163 17.45 -10.53 -2.16
C ILE A 163 17.58 -9.96 -0.73
N ARG A 164 18.18 -10.72 0.19
CA ARG A 164 18.43 -10.28 1.56
C ARG A 164 19.30 -9.02 1.60
N ALA A 165 20.33 -8.94 0.75
CA ALA A 165 21.16 -7.74 0.62
C ALA A 165 20.39 -6.56 0.02
N MET A 166 19.58 -6.77 -1.01
CA MET A 166 18.74 -5.73 -1.62
C MET A 166 17.75 -5.13 -0.60
N LEU A 167 17.11 -5.96 0.23
CA LEU A 167 16.20 -5.50 1.29
C LEU A 167 16.94 -4.67 2.37
N LYS A 168 18.22 -4.94 2.60
CA LYS A 168 19.07 -4.20 3.55
C LYS A 168 19.74 -2.98 2.94
N ALA A 169 19.64 -2.78 1.64
CA ALA A 169 20.37 -1.72 0.93
C ALA A 169 19.94 -0.33 1.40
N LYS A 170 20.87 0.62 1.33
CA LYS A 170 20.60 2.04 1.59
C LYS A 170 19.95 2.65 0.35
N VAL A 171 18.62 2.57 0.29
CA VAL A 171 17.81 3.13 -0.80
C VAL A 171 16.76 4.09 -0.27
N ASP A 172 16.17 4.88 -1.15
CA ASP A 172 15.14 5.83 -0.73
C ASP A 172 13.81 5.13 -0.43
N LEU A 173 13.40 4.19 -1.29
CA LEU A 173 12.12 3.48 -1.18
C LEU A 173 12.30 1.97 -1.33
N ILE A 174 11.68 1.20 -0.43
CA ILE A 174 11.27 -0.17 -0.73
C ILE A 174 9.79 -0.17 -1.09
N TRP A 175 9.47 -0.63 -2.29
CA TRP A 175 8.10 -0.74 -2.78
C TRP A 175 7.65 -2.20 -2.79
N ASN A 176 6.72 -2.55 -1.90
CA ASN A 176 6.08 -3.85 -1.93
C ASN A 176 4.84 -3.83 -2.82
N GLY A 177 4.95 -4.38 -4.03
CA GLY A 177 3.83 -4.62 -4.93
C GLY A 177 3.51 -6.11 -5.14
N GLY A 178 4.08 -6.98 -4.30
CA GLY A 178 4.02 -8.42 -4.40
C GLY A 178 3.22 -9.07 -3.27
N ILE A 179 3.39 -10.40 -3.13
CA ILE A 179 2.77 -11.21 -2.09
C ILE A 179 3.88 -11.91 -1.33
N GLY A 180 3.83 -11.83 0.00
CA GLY A 180 4.78 -12.48 0.90
C GLY A 180 5.25 -11.54 2.00
N THR A 181 5.76 -12.11 3.08
CA THR A 181 6.27 -11.35 4.23
C THR A 181 7.79 -11.40 4.29
N TYR A 182 8.40 -10.27 3.96
CA TYR A 182 9.84 -10.09 3.75
C TYR A 182 10.56 -9.50 4.95
N VAL A 183 9.82 -8.87 5.86
CA VAL A 183 10.36 -8.26 7.08
C VAL A 183 9.53 -8.64 8.29
N LYS A 184 10.21 -9.04 9.35
CA LYS A 184 9.62 -9.30 10.68
C LYS A 184 10.35 -8.52 11.77
N SER A 185 9.91 -8.59 13.01
CA SER A 185 10.71 -8.12 14.15
C SER A 185 11.79 -9.14 14.49
N SER A 186 12.89 -8.68 15.09
CA SER A 186 13.86 -9.60 15.69
C SER A 186 13.34 -10.38 16.91
N GLU A 187 12.17 -10.02 17.42
CA GLU A 187 11.43 -10.76 18.46
C GLU A 187 10.51 -11.86 17.90
N GLU A 188 10.29 -11.89 16.59
CA GLU A 188 9.47 -12.91 15.94
C GLU A 188 10.36 -14.01 15.36
N THR A 189 9.90 -15.25 15.44
CA THR A 189 10.49 -16.36 14.68
C THR A 189 9.87 -16.44 13.28
N ASP A 190 10.54 -17.11 12.35
CA ASP A 190 9.96 -17.35 11.02
C ASP A 190 8.69 -18.22 11.08
N ALA A 191 8.59 -19.08 12.10
CA ALA A 191 7.40 -19.90 12.33
C ALA A 191 6.18 -19.05 12.73
N ASP A 192 6.38 -17.96 13.48
CA ASP A 192 5.30 -17.04 13.87
C ASP A 192 4.71 -16.29 12.67
N VAL A 193 5.55 -15.99 11.66
CA VAL A 193 5.13 -15.30 10.43
C VAL A 193 4.29 -16.18 9.52
N GLY A 194 4.59 -17.49 9.46
CA GLY A 194 3.79 -18.46 8.70
C GLY A 194 4.02 -18.48 7.19
N ASP A 195 4.98 -17.70 6.66
CA ASP A 195 5.30 -17.64 5.22
C ASP A 195 6.63 -18.36 4.90
N LYS A 196 6.57 -19.68 4.82
CA LYS A 196 7.76 -20.53 4.59
C LYS A 196 8.52 -20.23 3.30
N ALA A 197 7.85 -19.66 2.28
CA ALA A 197 8.48 -19.38 1.00
C ALA A 197 9.54 -18.29 1.10
N ASN A 198 9.43 -17.42 2.12
CA ASN A 198 10.32 -16.28 2.31
C ASN A 198 11.25 -16.40 3.53
N ASP A 199 11.17 -17.48 4.33
CA ASP A 199 12.01 -17.67 5.54
C ASP A 199 13.51 -17.44 5.26
N ALA A 200 14.04 -18.01 4.18
CA ALA A 200 15.47 -17.94 3.86
C ALA A 200 15.95 -16.54 3.44
N LEU A 201 15.05 -15.65 3.01
CA LEU A 201 15.36 -14.29 2.55
C LEU A 201 14.84 -13.19 3.48
N ARG A 202 14.00 -13.56 4.47
CA ARG A 202 13.38 -12.62 5.40
C ARG A 202 14.44 -11.94 6.28
N ILE A 203 14.26 -10.64 6.48
CA ILE A 203 15.10 -9.82 7.35
C ILE A 203 14.30 -9.31 8.55
N ASN A 204 14.99 -8.75 9.54
CA ASN A 204 14.35 -8.05 10.63
C ASN A 204 14.18 -6.55 10.29
N GLY A 205 13.17 -5.89 10.86
CA GLY A 205 12.88 -4.47 10.64
C GLY A 205 14.05 -3.56 11.00
N LYS A 206 14.85 -3.93 12.00
CA LYS A 206 16.09 -3.20 12.35
C LYS A 206 17.21 -3.31 11.32
N GLU A 207 17.11 -4.23 10.37
CA GLU A 207 18.08 -4.40 9.29
C GLU A 207 17.70 -3.58 8.04
N LEU A 208 16.52 -2.94 8.04
CA LEU A 208 16.11 -2.02 6.97
C LEU A 208 16.90 -0.72 7.06
N ASN A 209 17.54 -0.35 5.94
CA ASN A 209 18.27 0.92 5.80
C ASN A 209 17.63 1.86 4.77
N CYS A 210 16.42 1.53 4.31
CA CYS A 210 15.67 2.42 3.42
C CYS A 210 15.07 3.60 4.18
N ARG A 211 14.78 4.71 3.50
CA ARG A 211 14.14 5.87 4.13
C ARG A 211 12.63 5.66 4.28
N VAL A 212 12.01 5.06 3.27
CA VAL A 212 10.56 4.87 3.16
C VAL A 212 10.25 3.43 2.74
N VAL A 213 9.20 2.86 3.31
CA VAL A 213 8.55 1.64 2.80
C VAL A 213 7.14 2.01 2.36
N GLY A 214 6.75 1.57 1.16
CA GLY A 214 5.37 1.62 0.68
C GLY A 214 4.83 0.23 0.44
N GLU A 215 3.72 -0.13 1.11
CA GLU A 215 3.07 -1.44 1.02
C GLU A 215 1.80 -1.39 0.18
N GLY A 216 1.96 -1.35 -1.14
CA GLY A 216 0.83 -1.51 -2.05
C GLY A 216 0.25 -2.94 -2.05
N GLY A 217 1.09 -3.95 -1.79
CA GLY A 217 0.68 -5.34 -1.55
C GLY A 217 0.28 -5.58 -0.10
N ASN A 218 -0.29 -6.75 0.20
CA ASN A 218 -0.64 -7.14 1.56
C ASN A 218 0.54 -7.84 2.26
N LEU A 219 0.69 -7.56 3.56
CA LEU A 219 1.56 -8.26 4.50
C LEU A 219 3.03 -8.38 4.07
N GLY A 220 3.57 -7.32 3.45
CA GLY A 220 5.01 -7.24 3.13
C GLY A 220 5.88 -7.28 4.37
N LEU A 221 5.37 -6.69 5.44
CA LEU A 221 5.98 -6.63 6.76
C LEU A 221 4.99 -7.14 7.81
N THR A 222 5.48 -7.82 8.85
CA THR A 222 4.67 -8.04 10.06
C THR A 222 4.44 -6.72 10.79
N GLN A 223 3.40 -6.63 11.62
CA GLN A 223 3.16 -5.42 12.41
C GLN A 223 4.34 -5.10 13.34
N ARG A 224 4.91 -6.11 14.02
CA ARG A 224 6.11 -5.90 14.85
C ARG A 224 7.33 -5.53 14.00
N GLY A 225 7.45 -6.04 12.78
CA GLY A 225 8.49 -5.67 11.83
C GLY A 225 8.42 -4.20 11.43
N ARG A 226 7.21 -3.69 11.13
CA ARG A 226 6.98 -2.25 10.89
C ARG A 226 7.37 -1.41 12.11
N MET A 227 7.00 -1.87 13.30
CA MET A 227 7.32 -1.20 14.56
C MET A 227 8.82 -1.11 14.83
N GLU A 228 9.56 -2.18 14.54
CA GLU A 228 11.02 -2.22 14.65
C GLU A 228 11.69 -1.34 13.57
N ALA A 229 11.18 -1.35 12.34
CA ALA A 229 11.65 -0.47 11.27
C ALA A 229 11.45 1.02 11.60
N ALA A 230 10.24 1.38 12.07
CA ALA A 230 9.92 2.74 12.48
C ALA A 230 10.75 3.19 13.69
N ALA A 231 11.12 2.28 14.60
CA ALA A 231 12.05 2.57 15.68
C ALA A 231 13.44 3.00 15.18
N ASN A 232 13.85 2.49 14.02
CA ASN A 232 15.13 2.79 13.38
C ASN A 232 15.05 3.93 12.36
N GLY A 233 13.94 4.67 12.33
CA GLY A 233 13.77 5.87 11.51
C GLY A 233 13.22 5.64 10.11
N VAL A 234 12.84 4.41 9.77
CA VAL A 234 12.13 4.12 8.51
C VAL A 234 10.71 4.67 8.59
N ARG A 235 10.28 5.46 7.59
CA ARG A 235 8.88 5.89 7.50
C ARG A 235 8.05 4.80 6.83
N VAL A 236 7.06 4.28 7.55
CA VAL A 236 6.22 3.16 7.12
C VAL A 236 4.86 3.25 7.82
N TYR A 237 3.78 3.10 7.05
CA TYR A 237 2.44 2.81 7.58
C TYR A 237 2.17 1.31 7.57
N THR A 238 0.98 0.89 7.98
CA THR A 238 0.52 -0.47 7.69
C THR A 238 0.02 -0.58 6.25
N ASP A 239 0.08 -1.80 5.71
CA ASP A 239 -0.45 -2.13 4.39
C ASP A 239 -1.91 -1.72 4.21
N PHE A 240 -2.78 -1.95 5.20
CA PHE A 240 -4.19 -1.57 5.14
C PHE A 240 -4.43 -0.04 5.14
N ILE A 241 -3.41 0.78 5.39
CA ILE A 241 -3.45 2.23 5.15
C ILE A 241 -3.01 2.55 3.72
N ASP A 242 -1.91 1.95 3.28
CA ASP A 242 -1.33 2.18 1.96
C ASP A 242 -2.23 1.66 0.83
N ASN A 243 -2.60 0.38 0.88
CA ASN A 243 -3.36 -0.28 -0.17
C ASN A 243 -4.89 -0.09 -0.09
N ALA A 244 -5.36 0.78 0.81
CA ALA A 244 -6.78 1.06 1.05
C ALA A 244 -7.54 1.53 -0.20
N GLY A 245 -6.86 2.07 -1.21
CA GLY A 245 -7.49 2.60 -2.43
C GLY A 245 -8.35 1.57 -3.17
N GLY A 246 -7.95 0.29 -3.17
CA GLY A 246 -8.76 -0.78 -3.78
C GLY A 246 -10.08 -1.00 -3.04
N VAL A 247 -10.03 -1.13 -1.71
CA VAL A 247 -11.24 -1.35 -0.89
C VAL A 247 -12.15 -0.12 -0.89
N ASN A 248 -11.57 1.08 -0.90
CA ASN A 248 -12.33 2.32 -1.00
C ASN A 248 -13.05 2.44 -2.37
N CYS A 249 -12.37 2.09 -3.47
CA CYS A 249 -13.02 2.05 -4.79
C CYS A 249 -14.20 1.07 -4.82
N SER A 250 -14.05 -0.10 -4.18
CA SER A 250 -15.14 -1.06 -3.99
C SER A 250 -16.33 -0.48 -3.21
N ASP A 251 -16.08 0.29 -2.15
CA ASP A 251 -17.14 0.93 -1.36
C ASP A 251 -17.92 1.95 -2.21
N HIS A 252 -17.23 2.79 -2.98
CA HIS A 252 -17.88 3.70 -3.94
C HIS A 252 -18.69 2.93 -4.98
N GLU A 253 -18.15 1.85 -5.57
CA GLU A 253 -18.86 1.04 -6.57
C GLU A 253 -20.19 0.53 -6.03
N VAL A 254 -20.18 -0.09 -4.85
CA VAL A 254 -21.37 -0.71 -4.26
C VAL A 254 -22.42 0.36 -3.94
N ASN A 255 -22.03 1.47 -3.31
CA ASN A 255 -22.95 2.55 -2.97
C ASN A 255 -23.58 3.22 -4.20
N ILE A 256 -22.77 3.46 -5.25
CA ILE A 256 -23.25 4.02 -6.52
C ILE A 256 -24.24 3.07 -7.21
N LYS A 257 -23.93 1.76 -7.24
CA LYS A 257 -24.83 0.76 -7.83
C LYS A 257 -26.15 0.67 -7.07
N ILE A 258 -26.13 0.65 -5.74
CA ILE A 258 -27.35 0.67 -4.92
C ILE A 258 -28.25 1.85 -5.29
N LEU A 259 -27.67 3.05 -5.44
CA LEU A 259 -28.40 4.26 -5.80
C LEU A 259 -29.02 4.17 -7.20
N ILE A 260 -28.24 3.78 -8.21
CA ILE A 260 -28.70 3.78 -9.61
C ILE A 260 -29.67 2.62 -9.88
N ASP A 261 -29.51 1.48 -9.21
CA ASP A 261 -30.41 0.33 -9.38
C ASP A 261 -31.84 0.64 -8.97
N GLU A 262 -32.05 1.58 -8.06
CA GLU A 262 -33.39 2.05 -7.74
C GLU A 262 -34.05 2.80 -8.92
N VAL A 263 -33.28 3.59 -9.66
CA VAL A 263 -33.74 4.30 -10.87
C VAL A 263 -34.08 3.31 -11.98
N VAL A 264 -33.26 2.26 -12.14
CA VAL A 264 -33.52 1.17 -13.09
C VAL A 264 -34.80 0.42 -12.72
N LYS A 265 -34.98 0.06 -11.44
CA LYS A 265 -36.20 -0.63 -10.95
C LYS A 265 -37.49 0.18 -11.18
N ARG A 266 -37.41 1.51 -11.16
CA ARG A 266 -38.54 2.41 -11.46
C ARG A 266 -38.84 2.53 -12.96
N GLY A 267 -37.94 2.07 -13.83
CA GLY A 267 -38.09 2.10 -15.29
C GLY A 267 -37.58 3.38 -15.96
N ASP A 268 -36.94 4.28 -15.20
CA ASP A 268 -36.44 5.56 -15.70
C ASP A 268 -35.06 5.44 -16.37
N MET A 269 -34.40 4.29 -16.22
CA MET A 269 -33.09 3.99 -16.81
C MET A 269 -33.00 2.51 -17.21
N THR A 270 -32.39 2.22 -18.37
CA THR A 270 -32.07 0.85 -18.79
C THR A 270 -30.72 0.39 -18.22
N ASP A 271 -30.52 -0.93 -18.08
CA ASP A 271 -29.23 -1.51 -17.64
C ASP A 271 -28.05 -1.02 -18.50
N LYS A 272 -28.27 -0.83 -19.80
CA LYS A 272 -27.24 -0.33 -20.73
C LYS A 272 -26.84 1.10 -20.41
N GLN A 273 -27.80 1.97 -20.09
CA GLN A 273 -27.53 3.35 -19.69
C GLN A 273 -26.85 3.40 -18.32
N ARG A 274 -27.27 2.55 -17.39
CA ARG A 274 -26.65 2.40 -16.05
C ARG A 274 -25.18 2.02 -16.15
N ASN A 275 -24.85 1.00 -16.95
CA ASN A 275 -23.47 0.56 -17.12
C ASN A 275 -22.61 1.60 -17.87
N GLN A 276 -23.20 2.35 -18.80
CA GLN A 276 -22.48 3.47 -19.43
C GLN A 276 -22.18 4.58 -18.41
N LEU A 277 -23.16 4.95 -17.58
CA LEU A 277 -22.99 5.96 -16.53
C LEU A 277 -21.89 5.56 -15.53
N LEU A 278 -21.87 4.29 -15.09
CA LEU A 278 -20.80 3.76 -14.24
C LEU A 278 -19.42 3.96 -14.88
N ALA A 279 -19.28 3.59 -16.16
CA ALA A 279 -18.04 3.76 -16.90
C ALA A 279 -17.62 5.24 -17.00
N ASP A 280 -18.57 6.13 -17.26
CA ASP A 280 -18.32 7.58 -17.38
C ASP A 280 -17.83 8.21 -16.07
N MET A 281 -18.21 7.65 -14.91
CA MET A 281 -17.79 8.11 -13.57
C MET A 281 -16.42 7.59 -13.11
N THR A 282 -15.73 6.74 -13.90
CA THR A 282 -14.50 6.04 -13.47
C THR A 282 -13.42 6.99 -12.92
N GLU A 283 -13.09 8.07 -13.62
CA GLU A 283 -12.03 8.99 -13.18
C GLU A 283 -12.45 9.81 -11.96
N GLU A 284 -13.72 10.20 -11.87
CA GLU A 284 -14.21 10.96 -10.71
C GLU A 284 -14.22 10.11 -9.44
N VAL A 285 -14.61 8.83 -9.54
CA VAL A 285 -14.47 7.87 -8.44
C VAL A 285 -13.00 7.68 -8.04
N ALA A 286 -12.10 7.61 -9.02
CA ALA A 286 -10.67 7.55 -8.72
C ALA A 286 -10.21 8.78 -7.92
N ASP A 287 -10.62 9.98 -8.32
CA ASP A 287 -10.24 11.22 -7.62
C ASP A 287 -10.79 11.28 -6.19
N LEU A 288 -12.01 10.80 -5.95
CA LEU A 288 -12.59 10.70 -4.61
C LEU A 288 -11.80 9.75 -3.71
N VAL A 289 -11.46 8.57 -4.23
CA VAL A 289 -10.63 7.58 -3.52
C VAL A 289 -9.26 8.16 -3.17
N ILE A 290 -8.59 8.78 -4.14
CA ILE A 290 -7.25 9.37 -3.93
C ILE A 290 -7.30 10.53 -2.93
N LEU A 291 -8.36 11.34 -2.94
CA LEU A 291 -8.54 12.40 -1.95
C LEU A 291 -8.67 11.83 -0.53
N ASP A 292 -9.37 10.71 -0.35
CA ASP A 292 -9.45 10.04 0.95
C ASP A 292 -8.09 9.47 1.39
N ASN A 293 -7.37 8.76 0.51
CA ASN A 293 -6.01 8.29 0.80
C ASN A 293 -5.07 9.45 1.20
N TYR A 294 -5.15 10.58 0.49
CA TYR A 294 -4.38 11.78 0.80
C TYR A 294 -4.70 12.34 2.20
N ARG A 295 -5.98 12.39 2.59
CA ARG A 295 -6.44 12.91 3.89
C ARG A 295 -6.15 11.95 5.03
N GLN A 296 -6.26 10.64 4.80
CA GLN A 296 -5.91 9.61 5.77
C GLN A 296 -4.44 9.73 6.19
N THR A 297 -3.53 9.80 5.22
CA THR A 297 -2.09 9.96 5.49
C THR A 297 -1.78 11.31 6.13
N GLN A 298 -2.53 12.36 5.79
CA GLN A 298 -2.43 13.66 6.48
C GLN A 298 -2.82 13.56 7.96
N ALA A 299 -3.91 12.86 8.28
CA ALA A 299 -4.37 12.67 9.65
C ALA A 299 -3.35 11.89 10.49
N LEU A 300 -2.69 10.89 9.90
CA LEU A 300 -1.63 10.11 10.55
C LEU A 300 -0.39 10.96 10.84
N ASP A 301 0.11 11.72 9.88
CA ASP A 301 1.26 12.61 10.09
C ASP A 301 0.97 13.70 11.13
N LEU A 302 -0.24 14.29 11.07
CA LEU A 302 -0.65 15.26 12.09
C LEU A 302 -0.70 14.59 13.47
N SER A 303 -1.19 13.36 13.54
CA SER A 303 -1.22 12.59 14.79
C SER A 303 0.18 12.24 15.31
N GLU A 304 1.13 11.94 14.43
CA GLU A 304 2.54 11.74 14.80
C GLU A 304 3.08 13.02 15.47
N ILE A 305 2.92 14.17 14.82
CA ILE A 305 3.36 15.48 15.36
C ILE A 305 2.69 15.79 16.71
N LEU A 306 1.37 15.61 16.82
CA LEU A 306 0.63 15.88 18.05
C LEU A 306 1.02 14.91 19.17
N SER A 307 1.33 13.65 18.85
CA SER A 307 1.75 12.67 19.84
C SER A 307 3.07 13.02 20.53
N HIS A 308 3.97 13.72 19.84
CA HIS A 308 5.20 14.27 20.43
C HIS A 308 4.90 15.41 21.42
N GLN A 309 3.80 16.13 21.26
CA GLN A 309 3.37 17.17 22.20
C GLN A 309 2.68 16.57 23.43
N GLY A 310 2.09 15.39 23.30
CA GLY A 310 1.54 14.65 24.41
C GLY A 310 0.89 13.33 24.00
N MET A 311 1.29 12.24 24.67
CA MET A 311 0.74 10.89 24.44
C MET A 311 -0.55 10.60 25.23
N GLY A 312 -0.99 11.54 26.08
CA GLY A 312 -2.15 11.37 26.97
C GLY A 312 -3.45 11.00 26.24
N PRO A 313 -3.86 11.74 25.18
CA PRO A 313 -5.06 11.41 24.41
C PRO A 313 -5.02 10.00 23.79
N TYR A 314 -3.89 9.61 23.20
CA TYR A 314 -3.71 8.28 22.58
C TYR A 314 -3.82 7.16 23.61
N ARG A 315 -3.18 7.31 24.77
CA ARG A 315 -3.26 6.33 25.86
C ARG A 315 -4.68 6.17 26.40
N ARG A 316 -5.40 7.28 26.59
CA ARG A 316 -6.81 7.25 27.02
C ARG A 316 -7.67 6.54 25.98
N PHE A 317 -7.50 6.86 24.70
CA PHE A 317 -8.26 6.24 23.63
C PHE A 317 -8.04 4.72 23.57
N ILE A 318 -6.79 4.24 23.67
CA ILE A 318 -6.52 2.79 23.76
C ILE A 318 -7.23 2.17 24.97
N SER A 319 -7.14 2.81 26.13
CA SER A 319 -7.75 2.30 27.37
C SER A 319 -9.29 2.27 27.29
N GLU A 320 -9.91 3.25 26.63
CA GLU A 320 -11.35 3.31 26.39
C GLU A 320 -11.80 2.18 25.46
N LEU A 321 -11.07 1.94 24.37
CA LEU A 321 -11.34 0.82 23.46
C LEU A 321 -11.22 -0.54 24.16
N GLU A 322 -10.19 -0.74 24.98
CA GLU A 322 -10.02 -1.99 25.75
C GLU A 322 -11.15 -2.19 26.76
N SER A 323 -11.51 -1.13 27.48
CA SER A 323 -12.60 -1.17 28.47
C SER A 323 -13.96 -1.47 27.82
N ALA A 324 -14.15 -1.04 26.58
CA ALA A 324 -15.32 -1.34 25.78
C ALA A 324 -15.25 -2.72 25.08
N GLY A 325 -14.16 -3.46 25.22
CA GLY A 325 -13.92 -4.75 24.54
C GLY A 325 -13.81 -4.61 23.02
N GLN A 326 -13.48 -3.42 22.51
CA GLN A 326 -13.38 -3.13 21.07
C GLN A 326 -12.00 -3.46 20.51
N ILE A 327 -10.96 -3.49 21.34
CA ILE A 327 -9.59 -3.81 20.93
C ILE A 327 -8.96 -4.82 21.90
N ASP A 328 -8.14 -5.71 21.35
CA ASP A 328 -7.15 -6.47 22.10
C ASP A 328 -5.77 -5.91 21.77
N ARG A 329 -5.15 -5.24 22.74
CA ARG A 329 -3.88 -4.54 22.57
C ARG A 329 -2.73 -5.48 22.22
N GLU A 330 -2.73 -6.70 22.76
CA GLU A 330 -1.68 -7.68 22.48
C GLU A 330 -1.81 -8.21 21.05
N LEU A 331 -3.05 -8.47 20.59
CA LEU A 331 -3.35 -8.91 19.24
C LEU A 331 -2.98 -7.86 18.18
N GLU A 332 -3.20 -6.58 18.51
CA GLU A 332 -2.84 -5.45 17.64
C GLU A 332 -1.37 -5.03 17.76
N PHE A 333 -0.60 -5.70 18.63
CA PHE A 333 0.80 -5.38 18.91
C PHE A 333 1.02 -3.94 19.36
N LEU A 334 0.02 -3.35 20.02
CA LEU A 334 0.10 -2.03 20.59
C LEU A 334 0.90 -2.08 21.90
N PRO A 335 1.70 -1.05 22.18
CA PRO A 335 2.54 -0.99 23.38
C PRO A 335 1.73 -0.87 24.67
N ALA A 336 2.25 -1.49 25.72
CA ALA A 336 1.76 -1.28 27.08
C ALA A 336 1.99 0.16 27.56
N ASP A 337 1.24 0.56 28.58
CA ASP A 337 1.20 1.94 29.08
C ASP A 337 2.53 2.42 29.68
N ASP A 338 3.31 1.52 30.26
CA ASP A 338 4.66 1.77 30.75
C ASP A 338 5.63 2.09 29.60
N VAL A 339 5.59 1.32 28.52
CA VAL A 339 6.39 1.58 27.30
C VAL A 339 6.03 2.94 26.69
N LEU A 340 4.74 3.30 26.65
CA LEU A 340 4.30 4.60 26.16
C LEU A 340 4.75 5.75 27.08
N LYS A 341 4.74 5.56 28.40
CA LYS A 341 5.23 6.56 29.37
C LYS A 341 6.74 6.75 29.27
N GLU A 342 7.49 5.67 29.10
CA GLU A 342 8.94 5.73 28.92
C GLU A 342 9.29 6.51 27.65
N ARG A 343 8.62 6.21 26.53
CA ARG A 343 8.77 6.99 25.28
C ARG A 343 8.46 8.46 25.46
N ALA A 344 7.35 8.79 26.12
CA ALA A 344 7.01 10.19 26.43
C ALA A 344 8.11 10.88 27.25
N SER A 345 8.68 10.18 28.23
CA SER A 345 9.77 10.71 29.09
C SER A 345 11.07 10.93 28.30
N ASN A 346 11.25 10.21 27.20
CA ASN A 346 12.37 10.35 26.26
C ASN A 346 12.05 11.30 25.08
N ASN A 347 11.00 12.13 25.17
CA ASN A 347 10.53 13.05 24.10
C ASN A 347 10.15 12.34 22.78
N GLN A 348 9.77 11.07 22.86
CA GLN A 348 9.29 10.28 21.73
C GLN A 348 7.75 10.27 21.70
N GLY A 349 7.19 10.19 20.50
CA GLY A 349 5.75 10.10 20.26
C GLY A 349 5.29 8.68 19.92
N MET A 350 4.05 8.60 19.42
CA MET A 350 3.52 7.38 18.81
C MET A 350 4.24 7.15 17.48
N ARG A 351 4.42 5.88 17.09
CA ARG A 351 4.97 5.52 15.79
C ARG A 351 3.84 5.41 14.77
N LEU A 352 4.15 5.70 13.50
CA LEU A 352 3.17 5.64 12.40
C LEU A 352 2.44 4.30 12.30
N PRO A 353 3.09 3.11 12.44
CA PRO A 353 2.36 1.84 12.42
C PRO A 353 1.38 1.65 13.59
N GLU A 354 1.63 2.28 14.75
CA GLU A 354 0.67 2.29 15.88
C GLU A 354 -0.52 3.20 15.54
N LEU A 355 -0.24 4.39 15.01
CA LEU A 355 -1.27 5.35 14.60
C LEU A 355 -2.13 4.81 13.46
N SER A 356 -1.55 4.02 12.55
CA SER A 356 -2.26 3.31 11.49
C SER A 356 -3.30 2.33 12.06
N VAL A 357 -2.99 1.61 13.15
CA VAL A 357 -3.98 0.78 13.85
C VAL A 357 -5.05 1.67 14.48
N LEU A 358 -4.64 2.68 15.25
CA LEU A 358 -5.57 3.52 16.02
C LEU A 358 -6.55 4.30 15.14
N ILE A 359 -6.15 4.76 13.95
CA ILE A 359 -7.08 5.48 13.07
C ILE A 359 -8.21 4.57 12.56
N SER A 360 -7.96 3.27 12.35
CA SER A 360 -8.99 2.32 11.94
C SER A 360 -10.04 2.14 13.04
N TYR A 361 -9.60 2.00 14.30
CA TYR A 361 -10.50 1.95 15.45
C TYR A 361 -11.23 3.28 15.65
N ALA A 362 -10.54 4.42 15.53
CA ALA A 362 -11.17 5.74 15.62
C ALA A 362 -12.29 5.92 14.57
N LYS A 363 -12.05 5.52 13.33
CA LYS A 363 -13.06 5.54 12.26
C LYS A 363 -14.24 4.63 12.59
N SER A 364 -14.00 3.42 13.09
CA SER A 364 -15.04 2.46 13.44
C SER A 364 -15.92 2.94 14.61
N THR A 365 -15.29 3.40 15.70
CA THR A 365 -15.99 3.95 16.87
C THR A 365 -16.78 5.20 16.48
N LEU A 366 -16.16 6.14 15.76
CA LEU A 366 -16.84 7.36 15.31
C LEU A 366 -18.02 7.04 14.39
N LYS A 367 -17.90 6.05 13.50
CA LYS A 367 -19.03 5.59 12.67
C LYS A 367 -20.20 5.13 13.54
N GLY A 368 -19.93 4.33 14.58
CA GLY A 368 -20.96 3.88 15.52
C GLY A 368 -21.64 5.04 16.25
N ASP A 369 -20.85 5.99 16.75
CA ASP A 369 -21.36 7.16 17.45
C ASP A 369 -22.21 8.06 16.53
N LEU A 370 -21.77 8.26 15.28
CA LEU A 370 -22.50 9.02 14.28
C LEU A 370 -23.85 8.39 13.95
N ILE A 371 -23.91 7.07 13.74
CA ILE A 371 -25.17 6.35 13.46
C ILE A 371 -26.16 6.46 14.63
N ASN A 372 -25.68 6.53 15.87
CA ASN A 372 -26.50 6.65 17.07
C ASN A 372 -26.83 8.11 17.45
N SER A 373 -26.57 9.06 16.55
CA SER A 373 -26.77 10.49 16.77
C SER A 373 -27.69 11.09 15.72
N ASP A 374 -28.11 12.34 15.92
CA ASP A 374 -28.88 13.11 14.93
C ASP A 374 -27.98 13.75 13.84
N VAL A 375 -26.66 13.54 13.89
CA VAL A 375 -25.71 14.13 12.94
C VAL A 375 -25.97 13.71 11.48
N PRO A 376 -26.29 12.44 11.17
CA PRO A 376 -26.58 12.02 9.80
C PRO A 376 -27.79 12.74 9.18
N ASP A 377 -28.76 13.16 9.98
CA ASP A 377 -30.00 13.83 9.54
C ASP A 377 -29.86 15.37 9.45
N ASP A 378 -28.69 15.92 9.83
CA ASP A 378 -28.43 17.36 9.76
C ASP A 378 -28.25 17.80 8.28
N LEU A 379 -29.08 18.74 7.83
CA LEU A 379 -29.05 19.29 6.47
C LEU A 379 -27.70 19.93 6.09
N TYR A 380 -26.93 20.42 7.07
CA TYR A 380 -25.57 20.90 6.84
C TYR A 380 -24.63 19.73 6.51
N ILE A 381 -24.78 18.60 7.21
CA ILE A 381 -23.98 17.39 7.01
C ILE A 381 -24.33 16.70 5.68
N HIS A 382 -25.59 16.73 5.24
CA HIS A 382 -25.99 16.22 3.93
C HIS A 382 -25.13 16.80 2.78
N ARG A 383 -24.81 18.10 2.83
CA ARG A 383 -23.95 18.77 1.83
C ARG A 383 -22.52 18.25 1.80
N HIS A 384 -22.08 17.58 2.87
CA HIS A 384 -20.79 16.91 2.94
C HIS A 384 -20.89 15.45 2.49
N LEU A 385 -22.01 14.77 2.76
CA LEU A 385 -22.28 13.41 2.30
C LEU A 385 -22.41 13.32 0.78
N GLU A 386 -23.07 14.29 0.14
CA GLU A 386 -23.19 14.36 -1.33
C GLU A 386 -21.81 14.38 -2.00
N ARG A 387 -20.80 14.98 -1.38
CA ARG A 387 -19.42 15.03 -1.92
C ARG A 387 -18.70 13.68 -1.94
N LEU A 388 -19.30 12.63 -1.38
CA LEU A 388 -18.81 11.26 -1.48
C LEU A 388 -19.25 10.59 -2.79
N PHE A 389 -20.13 11.22 -3.56
CA PHE A 389 -20.58 10.74 -4.86
C PHE A 389 -20.04 11.60 -6.00
N PRO A 390 -19.87 11.02 -7.20
CA PRO A 390 -19.66 11.77 -8.42
C PRO A 390 -20.72 12.85 -8.63
N ALA A 391 -20.31 14.00 -9.17
CA ALA A 391 -21.15 15.20 -9.33
C ALA A 391 -22.40 14.95 -10.20
N VAL A 392 -22.40 13.93 -11.05
CA VAL A 392 -23.57 13.54 -11.85
C VAL A 392 -24.69 12.91 -11.01
N LEU A 393 -24.40 12.45 -9.79
CA LEU A 393 -25.34 11.81 -8.87
C LEU A 393 -25.86 12.76 -7.78
N THR A 394 -25.37 14.00 -7.73
CA THR A 394 -25.70 15.04 -6.75
C THR A 394 -26.31 16.23 -7.45
#